data_AF-A0AAU6K0Y3-F1
#
_entry.id   AF-A0AAU6K0Y3-F1
#
_cell.length_a   1.000
_cell.length_b   1.000
_cell.length_c   1.000
_cell.angle_alpha   90.00
_cell.angle_beta   90.00
_cell.angle_gamma   90.00
#
_symmetry.space_group_name_H-M   'P 1'
#
loop_
_entity.id
_entity.type
_entity.pdbx_description
1 polymer ?
#
loop_
_entity_poly.entity_id
_entity_poly.type
_entity_poly.pdbx_seq_one_letter_code
_entity_poly.pdbx_strand_id
1 'polypeptide(L)'
;MGRRRPTARPGPARLPARSADRPDPPAHATTIRLVLAAADGDALDRAIGHFLQERKTPASGRKIIAIDGRTVRGSRTTKQPAVALIAAMMHSGQVLAQRQIDGKSNEIPAFAPLLDSIDLTSAVITADALHTQHDHATYLHKRGAHYLAVVKRNHPALHESVRRLPWRDVRLDHYERGRAHHRDEIRRLKTATFAHLDYPHARQALQVVRWRRDLGTGKLTIERIYLVTSLPPGAATGSELATWIRGHWRIENQLHHVRDRTFHEDASKTRTRRLPPRHGRPAQPLHRYPPPGRPHQHRSRPPPHRP
;
A
#
# COMPACT_ATOMS: atom_id res chain seq x y z
N MET A 1 57.42 34.69 -56.15
CA MET A 1 57.07 34.67 -54.71
C MET A 1 55.56 34.86 -54.57
N GLY A 2 54.90 34.07 -53.71
CA GLY A 2 53.50 34.32 -53.30
C GLY A 2 52.53 33.13 -53.42
N ARG A 3 52.80 32.00 -52.78
CA ARG A 3 51.81 30.90 -52.64
C ARG A 3 50.69 31.35 -51.68
N ARG A 4 49.45 31.49 -52.14
CA ARG A 4 48.27 31.67 -51.27
C ARG A 4 47.80 30.30 -50.75
N ARG A 5 47.75 30.15 -49.42
CA ARG A 5 47.23 28.96 -48.71
C ARG A 5 45.70 28.82 -48.90
N PRO A 6 45.15 27.60 -49.00
CA PRO A 6 43.71 27.40 -48.98
C PRO A 6 43.15 27.55 -47.55
N THR A 7 42.05 28.29 -47.41
CA THR A 7 41.33 28.48 -46.15
C THR A 7 40.49 27.24 -45.84
N ALA A 8 40.69 26.64 -44.66
CA ALA A 8 39.95 25.48 -44.20
C ALA A 8 38.48 25.83 -43.87
N ARG A 9 37.54 24.98 -44.29
CA ARG A 9 36.12 25.05 -43.88
C ARG A 9 35.98 24.76 -42.38
N PRO A 10 35.11 25.47 -41.64
CA PRO A 10 34.83 25.14 -40.24
C PRO A 10 34.04 23.83 -40.18
N GLY A 11 34.54 22.87 -39.39
CA GLY A 11 33.82 21.62 -39.09
C GLY A 11 32.57 21.87 -38.23
N PRO A 12 31.66 20.89 -38.14
CA PRO A 12 30.42 21.04 -37.38
C PRO A 12 30.72 21.34 -35.91
N ALA A 13 30.05 22.35 -35.36
CA ALA A 13 30.17 22.73 -33.96
C ALA A 13 29.83 21.52 -33.07
N ARG A 14 30.83 20.94 -32.41
CA ARG A 14 30.62 19.98 -31.34
C ARG A 14 29.87 20.71 -30.23
N LEU A 15 28.65 20.24 -29.93
CA LEU A 15 27.98 20.57 -28.68
C LEU A 15 28.96 20.26 -27.53
N PRO A 16 29.15 21.16 -26.56
CA PRO A 16 30.08 20.91 -25.47
C PRO A 16 29.64 19.65 -24.74
N ALA A 17 30.56 18.70 -24.62
CA ALA A 17 30.37 17.50 -23.83
C ALA A 17 29.99 17.93 -22.41
N ARG A 18 28.78 17.55 -21.97
CA ARG A 18 28.39 17.71 -20.56
C ARG A 18 29.41 16.93 -19.74
N SER A 19 30.06 17.61 -18.80
CA SER A 19 30.98 17.01 -17.84
C SER A 19 30.28 15.83 -17.15
N ALA A 20 30.82 14.62 -17.32
CA ALA A 20 30.24 13.38 -16.83
C ALA A 20 30.27 13.21 -15.29
N ASP A 21 30.60 14.26 -14.55
CA ASP A 21 30.95 14.19 -13.12
C ASP A 21 30.06 15.06 -12.22
N ARG A 22 28.95 15.59 -12.74
CA ARG A 22 27.88 16.17 -11.92
C ARG A 22 26.63 15.31 -12.07
N PRO A 23 26.08 14.76 -10.98
CA PRO A 23 24.77 14.13 -11.07
C PRO A 23 23.78 15.14 -11.63
N ASP A 24 22.98 14.70 -12.61
CA ASP A 24 21.92 15.56 -13.14
C ASP A 24 21.07 16.08 -11.97
N PRO A 25 20.68 17.37 -12.00
CA PRO A 25 19.84 17.91 -10.96
C PRO A 25 18.56 17.07 -10.87
N PRO A 26 18.04 16.81 -9.65
CA PRO A 26 16.83 16.02 -9.50
C PRO A 26 15.70 16.64 -10.31
N ALA A 27 14.87 15.79 -10.91
CA ALA A 27 13.74 16.25 -11.70
C ALA A 27 12.90 17.24 -10.89
N HIS A 28 12.54 18.36 -11.52
CA HIS A 28 11.73 19.37 -10.86
C HIS A 28 10.41 18.77 -10.35
N ALA A 29 9.94 19.19 -9.17
CA ALA A 29 8.74 18.63 -8.53
C ALA A 29 7.51 18.61 -9.45
N THR A 30 7.37 19.63 -10.31
CA THR A 30 6.31 19.70 -11.34
C THR A 30 6.41 18.56 -12.36
N THR A 31 7.62 18.23 -12.81
CA THR A 31 7.86 17.15 -13.78
C THR A 31 7.51 15.80 -13.15
N ILE A 32 7.98 15.56 -11.92
CA ILE A 32 7.63 14.35 -11.15
C ILE A 32 6.11 14.23 -11.02
N ARG A 33 5.44 15.31 -10.61
CA ARG A 33 3.98 15.34 -10.45
C ARG A 33 3.23 15.02 -11.75
N LEU A 34 3.66 15.57 -12.88
CA LEU A 34 3.00 15.35 -14.17
C LEU A 34 3.16 13.90 -14.64
N VAL A 35 4.35 13.32 -14.46
CA VAL A 35 4.61 11.91 -14.78
C VAL A 35 3.74 11.00 -13.90
N LEU A 36 3.73 11.23 -12.57
CA LEU A 36 2.92 10.45 -11.64
C LEU A 36 1.42 10.61 -11.90
N ALA A 37 0.96 11.79 -12.31
CA ALA A 37 -0.45 12.03 -12.63
C ALA A 37 -0.89 11.40 -13.98
N ALA A 38 0.06 11.11 -14.86
CA ALA A 38 -0.19 10.46 -16.15
C ALA A 38 -0.02 8.93 -16.10
N ALA A 39 0.68 8.42 -15.08
CA ALA A 39 0.92 7.00 -14.89
C ALA A 39 -0.38 6.24 -14.56
N ASP A 40 -0.46 5.01 -15.05
CA ASP A 40 -1.43 4.03 -14.56
C ASP A 40 -1.00 3.57 -13.16
N GLY A 41 -1.82 3.91 -12.15
CA GLY A 41 -1.53 3.59 -10.75
C GLY A 41 -1.45 2.08 -10.49
N ASP A 42 -2.31 1.28 -11.13
CA ASP A 42 -2.30 -0.17 -10.94
C ASP A 42 -1.05 -0.79 -11.58
N ALA A 43 -0.63 -0.26 -12.73
CA ALA A 43 0.61 -0.71 -13.38
C ALA A 43 1.86 -0.31 -12.58
N LEU A 44 1.86 0.89 -12.02
CA LEU A 44 2.96 1.36 -11.16
C LEU A 44 3.05 0.54 -9.87
N ASP A 45 1.93 0.27 -9.20
CA ASP A 45 1.89 -0.55 -7.98
C ASP A 45 2.39 -1.98 -8.26
N ARG A 46 2.00 -2.59 -9.40
CA ARG A 46 2.54 -3.90 -9.81
C ARG A 46 4.05 -3.86 -10.04
N ALA A 47 4.56 -2.84 -10.74
CA ALA A 47 5.99 -2.73 -11.05
C ALA A 47 6.83 -2.52 -9.78
N ILE A 48 6.40 -1.65 -8.87
CA ILE A 48 7.06 -1.43 -7.57
C ILE A 48 6.99 -2.70 -6.72
N GLY A 49 5.83 -3.36 -6.66
CA GLY A 49 5.64 -4.60 -5.94
C GLY A 49 6.62 -5.69 -6.38
N HIS A 50 6.75 -5.90 -7.70
CA HIS A 50 7.71 -6.85 -8.27
C HIS A 50 9.16 -6.50 -7.90
N PHE A 51 9.56 -5.24 -8.12
CA PHE A 51 10.89 -4.75 -7.79
C PHE A 51 11.28 -4.95 -6.32
N LEU A 52 10.34 -4.72 -5.39
CA LEU A 52 10.57 -4.93 -3.96
C LEU A 52 10.65 -6.42 -3.59
N GLN A 53 9.95 -7.29 -4.32
CA GLN A 53 10.02 -8.74 -4.12
C GLN A 53 11.37 -9.31 -4.56
N GLU A 54 11.91 -8.87 -5.71
CA GLU A 54 13.20 -9.35 -6.25
C GLU A 54 14.40 -8.98 -5.36
N ARG A 55 14.32 -7.87 -4.63
CA ARG A 55 15.44 -7.33 -3.84
C ARG A 55 15.56 -7.90 -2.44
N LYS A 56 14.67 -8.79 -2.02
CA LYS A 56 14.74 -9.40 -0.69
C LYS A 56 15.36 -10.78 -0.72
N THR A 57 16.27 -11.00 0.22
CA THR A 57 16.71 -12.33 0.63
C THR A 57 15.49 -13.14 1.08
N PRO A 58 15.35 -14.42 0.67
CA PRO A 58 14.28 -15.28 1.16
C PRO A 58 14.28 -15.24 2.70
N ALA A 59 13.18 -14.79 3.29
CA ALA A 59 13.02 -14.86 4.72
C ALA A 59 12.94 -16.34 5.11
N SER A 60 13.80 -16.79 6.02
CA SER A 60 13.70 -18.14 6.58
C SER A 60 12.40 -18.25 7.40
N GLY A 61 11.51 -19.15 7.01
CA GLY A 61 10.28 -19.44 7.74
C GLY A 61 9.00 -19.21 6.95
N ARG A 62 7.86 -19.40 7.62
CA ARG A 62 6.53 -19.31 7.00
C ARG A 62 6.17 -17.88 6.63
N LYS A 63 5.59 -17.68 5.43
CA LYS A 63 5.10 -16.36 4.99
C LYS A 63 3.85 -15.97 5.80
N ILE A 64 3.91 -14.85 6.52
CA ILE A 64 2.76 -14.33 7.27
C ILE A 64 2.33 -13.01 6.64
N ILE A 65 1.15 -13.01 6.03
CA ILE A 65 0.63 -11.92 5.22
C ILE A 65 -0.62 -11.38 5.90
N ALA A 66 -0.63 -10.10 6.24
CA ALA A 66 -1.83 -9.39 6.65
C ALA A 66 -2.58 -8.81 5.48
N ILE A 67 -3.90 -8.87 5.56
CA ILE A 67 -4.80 -8.14 4.68
C ILE A 67 -5.47 -7.06 5.51
N ASP A 68 -5.36 -5.82 5.05
CA ASP A 68 -5.92 -4.66 5.71
C ASP A 68 -6.48 -3.66 4.69
N GLY A 69 -7.62 -3.08 5.05
CA GLY A 69 -8.35 -2.08 4.28
C GLY A 69 -8.09 -0.68 4.82
N ARG A 70 -7.92 0.29 3.93
CA ARG A 70 -7.71 1.68 4.30
C ARG A 70 -8.47 2.66 3.44
N THR A 71 -9.05 3.67 4.07
CA THR A 71 -9.61 4.83 3.37
C THR A 71 -8.63 6.00 3.37
N VAL A 72 -8.25 6.50 2.19
CA VAL A 72 -7.39 7.67 2.02
C VAL A 72 -8.24 8.93 2.12
N ARG A 73 -8.35 9.51 3.31
CA ARG A 73 -9.37 10.55 3.61
C ARG A 73 -9.13 11.83 2.83
N GLY A 74 -7.87 12.17 2.54
CA GLY A 74 -7.45 13.34 1.78
C GLY A 74 -7.95 13.37 0.32
N SER A 75 -8.30 12.20 -0.23
CA SER A 75 -8.79 12.07 -1.60
C SER A 75 -10.26 12.48 -1.77
N ARG A 76 -11.02 12.61 -0.68
CA ARG A 76 -12.45 12.97 -0.72
C ARG A 76 -12.65 14.34 -1.35
N THR A 77 -13.67 14.44 -2.20
CA THR A 77 -14.10 15.72 -2.77
C THR A 77 -15.58 15.99 -2.46
N THR A 78 -16.08 17.16 -2.86
CA THR A 78 -17.52 17.46 -2.76
C THR A 78 -18.36 16.56 -3.66
N LYS A 79 -17.76 15.91 -4.67
CA LYS A 79 -18.46 15.09 -5.68
C LYS A 79 -18.18 13.59 -5.58
N GLN A 80 -17.11 13.18 -4.89
CA GLN A 80 -16.69 11.79 -4.81
C GLN A 80 -16.27 11.42 -3.39
N PRO A 81 -16.63 10.20 -2.93
CA PRO A 81 -16.17 9.69 -1.64
C PRO A 81 -14.64 9.52 -1.63
N ALA A 82 -14.09 9.32 -0.44
CA ALA A 82 -12.68 8.99 -0.29
C ALA A 82 -12.37 7.66 -1.00
N VAL A 83 -11.20 7.57 -1.61
CA VAL A 83 -10.63 6.34 -2.16
C VAL A 83 -10.42 5.33 -1.03
N ALA A 84 -10.93 4.12 -1.22
CA ALA A 84 -10.64 2.97 -0.39
C ALA A 84 -9.61 2.07 -1.09
N LEU A 85 -8.65 1.57 -0.32
CA LEU A 85 -7.58 0.68 -0.76
C LEU A 85 -7.62 -0.59 0.10
N ILE A 86 -7.22 -1.70 -0.47
CA ILE A 86 -6.91 -2.94 0.26
C ILE A 86 -5.47 -3.33 -0.03
N ALA A 87 -4.73 -3.76 0.98
CA ALA A 87 -3.32 -4.11 0.86
C ALA A 87 -3.02 -5.50 1.45
N ALA A 88 -2.12 -6.22 0.79
CA ALA A 88 -1.53 -7.47 1.25
C ALA A 88 -0.09 -7.21 1.67
N MET A 89 0.24 -7.53 2.91
CA MET A 89 1.51 -7.12 3.52
C MET A 89 2.13 -8.21 4.37
N MET A 90 3.41 -8.45 4.18
CA MET A 90 4.18 -9.28 5.11
C MET A 90 4.26 -8.61 6.48
N HIS A 91 4.22 -9.39 7.57
CA HIS A 91 4.42 -8.86 8.93
C HIS A 91 5.79 -8.21 9.15
N SER A 92 6.76 -8.47 8.25
CA SER A 92 8.02 -7.73 8.18
C SER A 92 7.90 -6.29 7.64
N GLY A 93 6.69 -5.82 7.31
CA GLY A 93 6.40 -4.48 6.82
C GLY A 93 6.43 -4.30 5.30
N GLN A 94 6.60 -5.35 4.51
CA GLN A 94 6.62 -5.25 3.05
C GLN A 94 5.20 -5.33 2.48
N VAL A 95 4.85 -4.39 1.61
CA VAL A 95 3.65 -4.45 0.78
C VAL A 95 3.91 -5.37 -0.40
N LEU A 96 3.12 -6.44 -0.52
CA LEU A 96 3.19 -7.41 -1.62
C LEU A 96 2.30 -6.99 -2.78
N ALA A 97 1.10 -6.51 -2.46
CA ALA A 97 0.14 -5.98 -3.41
C ALA A 97 -0.75 -4.94 -2.73
N GLN A 98 -1.30 -4.04 -3.52
CA GLN A 98 -2.33 -3.08 -3.11
C GLN A 98 -3.30 -2.91 -4.27
N ARG A 99 -4.57 -2.69 -3.96
CA ARG A 99 -5.61 -2.42 -4.96
C ARG A 99 -6.55 -1.33 -4.48
N GLN A 100 -6.97 -0.49 -5.42
CA GLN A 100 -8.08 0.42 -5.18
C GLN A 100 -9.43 -0.32 -5.25
N ILE A 101 -10.29 -0.04 -4.28
CA ILE A 101 -11.67 -0.52 -4.23
C ILE A 101 -12.54 0.51 -4.97
N ASP A 102 -13.43 0.02 -5.83
CA ASP A 102 -14.39 0.89 -6.51
C ASP A 102 -15.29 1.61 -5.49
N GLY A 103 -15.59 2.88 -5.71
CA GLY A 103 -16.29 3.74 -4.74
C GLY A 103 -17.72 3.33 -4.42
N LYS A 104 -18.29 2.36 -5.15
CA LYS A 104 -19.61 1.74 -4.88
C LYS A 104 -19.51 0.32 -4.29
N SER A 105 -18.31 -0.26 -4.23
CA SER A 105 -18.07 -1.62 -3.75
C SER A 105 -17.51 -1.60 -2.33
N ASN A 106 -17.75 -2.67 -1.57
CA ASN A 106 -16.98 -2.95 -0.36
C ASN A 106 -15.68 -3.69 -0.71
N GLU A 107 -14.82 -3.91 0.28
CA GLU A 107 -13.50 -4.53 0.12
C GLU A 107 -13.53 -6.05 -0.11
N ILE A 108 -14.67 -6.70 0.13
CA ILE A 108 -14.81 -8.17 0.09
C ILE A 108 -14.50 -8.71 -1.33
N PRO A 109 -15.09 -8.20 -2.43
CA PRO A 109 -14.75 -8.62 -3.80
C PRO A 109 -13.30 -8.37 -4.20
N ALA A 110 -12.59 -7.45 -3.53
CA ALA A 110 -11.21 -7.12 -3.85
C ALA A 110 -10.21 -8.11 -3.22
N PHE A 111 -10.64 -8.96 -2.28
CA PHE A 111 -9.77 -9.88 -1.54
C PHE A 111 -9.05 -10.90 -2.44
N ALA A 112 -9.79 -11.64 -3.26
CA ALA A 112 -9.18 -12.62 -4.16
C ALA A 112 -8.32 -11.96 -5.26
N PRO A 113 -8.79 -10.93 -5.99
CA PRO A 113 -7.98 -10.22 -6.98
C PRO A 113 -6.71 -9.55 -6.43
N LEU A 114 -6.67 -9.21 -5.14
CA LEU A 114 -5.48 -8.72 -4.46
C LEU A 114 -4.41 -9.80 -4.31
N LEU A 115 -4.84 -11.04 -4.06
CA LEU A 115 -3.95 -12.14 -3.74
C LEU A 115 -3.51 -12.94 -4.97
N ASP A 116 -4.23 -12.86 -6.09
CA ASP A 116 -3.99 -13.70 -7.29
C ASP A 116 -2.54 -13.69 -7.79
N SER A 117 -1.84 -12.55 -7.68
CA SER A 117 -0.45 -12.40 -8.11
C SER A 117 0.59 -12.80 -7.06
N ILE A 118 0.18 -13.26 -5.88
CA ILE A 118 1.07 -13.62 -4.77
C ILE A 118 1.10 -15.14 -4.63
N ASP A 119 2.30 -15.73 -4.53
CA ASP A 119 2.42 -17.13 -4.12
C ASP A 119 2.07 -17.32 -2.64
N LEU A 120 0.92 -17.94 -2.41
CA LEU A 120 0.35 -18.18 -1.08
C LEU A 120 0.67 -19.56 -0.52
N THR A 121 1.45 -20.39 -1.22
CA THR A 121 1.71 -21.77 -0.81
C THR A 121 2.25 -21.81 0.61
N SER A 122 1.53 -22.49 1.51
CA SER A 122 1.84 -22.60 2.94
C SER A 122 1.89 -21.26 3.71
N ALA A 123 1.45 -20.16 3.13
CA ALA A 123 1.37 -18.86 3.80
C ALA A 123 0.24 -18.85 4.85
N VAL A 124 0.35 -17.98 5.86
CA VAL A 124 -0.73 -17.68 6.80
C VAL A 124 -1.24 -16.29 6.51
N ILE A 125 -2.51 -16.19 6.17
CA ILE A 125 -3.22 -14.93 5.98
C ILE A 125 -3.86 -14.50 7.29
N THR A 126 -3.43 -13.37 7.85
CA THR A 126 -4.08 -12.73 8.99
C THR A 126 -5.02 -11.65 8.48
N ALA A 127 -6.28 -11.71 8.86
CA ALA A 127 -7.25 -10.72 8.44
C ALA A 127 -8.16 -10.32 9.59
N ASP A 128 -8.73 -9.13 9.46
CA ASP A 128 -9.66 -8.59 10.43
C ASP A 128 -11.01 -9.35 10.37
N ALA A 129 -12.00 -8.87 11.13
CA ALA A 129 -13.29 -9.54 11.17
C ALA A 129 -14.14 -9.33 9.92
N LEU A 130 -13.91 -8.27 9.15
CA LEU A 130 -14.64 -8.01 7.90
C LEU A 130 -14.28 -9.05 6.85
N HIS A 131 -13.04 -9.55 6.85
CA HIS A 131 -12.57 -10.59 5.95
C HIS A 131 -12.81 -12.04 6.41
N THR A 132 -13.48 -12.27 7.55
CA THR A 132 -13.88 -13.60 8.05
C THR A 132 -15.06 -14.18 7.24
N GLN A 133 -14.88 -14.27 5.92
CA GLN A 133 -15.89 -14.76 4.97
C GLN A 133 -15.62 -16.22 4.59
N HIS A 134 -16.68 -17.01 4.40
CA HIS A 134 -16.57 -18.42 4.02
C HIS A 134 -15.87 -18.59 2.66
N ASP A 135 -16.17 -17.72 1.71
CA ASP A 135 -15.56 -17.73 0.38
C ASP A 135 -14.06 -17.42 0.45
N HIS A 136 -13.63 -16.50 1.33
CA HIS A 136 -12.22 -16.22 1.54
C HIS A 136 -11.49 -17.44 2.11
N ALA A 137 -12.06 -18.08 3.14
CA ALA A 137 -11.47 -19.29 3.74
C ALA A 137 -11.33 -20.42 2.70
N THR A 138 -12.36 -20.61 1.86
CA THR A 138 -12.34 -21.60 0.78
C THR A 138 -11.32 -21.26 -0.30
N TYR A 139 -11.24 -19.99 -0.72
CA TYR A 139 -10.23 -19.50 -1.67
C TYR A 139 -8.81 -19.75 -1.16
N LEU A 140 -8.53 -19.39 0.09
CA LEU A 140 -7.21 -19.58 0.70
C LEU A 140 -6.83 -21.05 0.77
N HIS A 141 -7.76 -21.91 1.17
CA HIS A 141 -7.52 -23.35 1.19
C HIS A 141 -7.20 -23.92 -0.20
N LYS A 142 -7.95 -23.53 -1.24
CA LYS A 142 -7.69 -23.93 -2.64
C LYS A 142 -6.31 -23.50 -3.12
N ARG A 143 -5.76 -22.42 -2.58
CA ARG A 143 -4.42 -21.90 -2.91
C ARG A 143 -3.32 -22.42 -1.98
N GLY A 144 -3.60 -23.44 -1.17
CA GLY A 144 -2.64 -24.05 -0.25
C GLY A 144 -2.21 -23.13 0.89
N ALA A 145 -3.00 -22.10 1.19
CA ALA A 145 -2.76 -21.15 2.26
C ALA A 145 -3.59 -21.51 3.50
N HIS A 146 -3.14 -21.00 4.64
CA HIS A 146 -3.89 -21.02 5.88
C HIS A 146 -4.37 -19.62 6.23
N TYR A 147 -5.36 -19.52 7.12
CA TYR A 147 -5.80 -18.24 7.65
C TYR A 147 -5.74 -18.22 9.18
N LEU A 148 -5.71 -17.01 9.72
CA LEU A 148 -5.97 -16.69 11.12
C LEU A 148 -6.93 -15.49 11.14
N ALA A 149 -8.21 -15.77 11.35
CA ALA A 149 -9.29 -14.80 11.13
C ALA A 149 -9.97 -14.43 12.45
N VAL A 150 -10.20 -13.13 12.66
CA VAL A 150 -10.86 -12.63 13.87
C VAL A 150 -12.37 -12.85 13.76
N VAL A 151 -12.96 -13.47 14.78
CA VAL A 151 -14.41 -13.69 14.85
C VAL A 151 -15.04 -12.62 15.74
N LYS A 152 -15.88 -11.77 15.15
CA LYS A 152 -16.71 -10.78 15.87
C LYS A 152 -18.19 -11.07 15.68
N ARG A 153 -19.03 -10.18 16.21
CA ARG A 153 -20.50 -10.30 16.17
C ARG A 153 -21.12 -10.14 14.79
N ASN A 154 -20.37 -9.77 13.76
CA ASN A 154 -20.81 -9.82 12.37
C ASN A 154 -21.04 -11.26 11.87
N HIS A 155 -20.47 -12.26 12.55
CA HIS A 155 -20.79 -13.68 12.37
C HIS A 155 -21.34 -14.25 13.69
N PRO A 156 -22.60 -13.96 14.07
CA PRO A 156 -23.10 -14.20 15.41
C PRO A 156 -23.12 -15.68 15.80
N ALA A 157 -23.52 -16.57 14.88
CA ALA A 157 -23.53 -18.01 15.12
C ALA A 157 -22.11 -18.56 15.36
N LEU A 158 -21.16 -18.22 14.47
CA LEU A 158 -19.75 -18.61 14.62
C LEU A 158 -19.15 -18.07 15.91
N HIS A 159 -19.38 -16.80 16.21
CA HIS A 159 -18.91 -16.15 17.44
C HIS A 159 -19.44 -16.85 18.68
N GLU A 160 -20.74 -17.15 18.73
CA GLU A 160 -21.34 -17.87 19.86
C GLU A 160 -20.80 -19.29 20.00
N SER A 161 -20.62 -20.03 18.90
CA SER A 161 -20.03 -21.36 18.91
C SER A 161 -18.60 -21.36 19.46
N VAL A 162 -17.75 -20.43 19.00
CA VAL A 162 -16.38 -20.28 19.53
C VAL A 162 -16.39 -19.85 21.00
N ARG A 163 -17.28 -18.92 21.37
CA ARG A 163 -17.39 -18.42 22.75
C ARG A 163 -17.79 -19.50 23.74
N ARG A 164 -18.61 -20.47 23.32
CA ARG A 164 -19.14 -21.58 24.15
C ARG A 164 -18.16 -22.73 24.35
N LEU A 165 -17.04 -22.76 23.64
CA LEU A 165 -15.99 -23.75 23.90
C LEU A 165 -15.56 -23.73 25.37
N PRO A 166 -15.12 -24.86 25.95
CA PRO A 166 -14.78 -25.00 27.37
C PRO A 166 -13.44 -24.33 27.72
N TRP A 167 -13.32 -23.03 27.45
CA TRP A 167 -12.08 -22.25 27.62
C TRP A 167 -11.51 -22.27 29.03
N ARG A 168 -12.31 -22.63 30.05
CA ARG A 168 -11.84 -22.81 31.42
C ARG A 168 -10.93 -24.03 31.55
N ASP A 169 -11.27 -25.10 30.85
CA ASP A 169 -10.58 -26.40 30.90
C ASP A 169 -9.43 -26.49 29.89
N VAL A 170 -9.44 -25.62 28.89
CA VAL A 170 -8.35 -25.49 27.90
C VAL A 170 -7.09 -24.93 28.58
N ARG A 171 -5.95 -25.59 28.36
CA ARG A 171 -4.64 -25.15 28.88
C ARG A 171 -4.20 -23.82 28.26
N LEU A 172 -3.33 -23.12 28.97
CA LEU A 172 -2.75 -21.87 28.49
C LEU A 172 -1.61 -22.19 27.53
N ASP A 173 -1.71 -21.74 26.28
CA ASP A 173 -0.67 -22.00 25.27
C ASP A 173 0.41 -20.93 25.26
N HIS A 174 0.04 -19.68 25.56
CA HIS A 174 1.00 -18.59 25.65
C HIS A 174 0.57 -17.53 26.65
N TYR A 175 1.57 -16.96 27.31
CA TYR A 175 1.44 -15.88 28.28
C TYR A 175 2.51 -14.83 27.99
N GLU A 176 2.09 -13.58 27.89
CA GLU A 176 2.98 -12.43 27.79
C GLU A 176 2.53 -11.37 28.80
N ARG A 177 3.49 -10.73 29.46
CA ARG A 177 3.26 -9.51 30.23
C ARG A 177 4.27 -8.46 29.81
N GLY A 178 3.82 -7.24 29.55
CA GLY A 178 4.66 -6.13 29.17
C GLY A 178 4.22 -4.84 29.86
N ARG A 179 5.20 -4.00 30.20
CA ARG A 179 4.96 -2.67 30.77
C ARG A 179 5.61 -1.62 29.89
N ALA A 180 4.82 -0.70 29.35
CA ALA A 180 5.31 0.37 28.46
C ALA A 180 4.35 1.57 28.46
N HIS A 181 4.88 2.78 28.32
CA HIS A 181 4.11 4.03 28.19
C HIS A 181 2.96 4.15 29.21
N HIS A 182 3.28 4.04 30.50
CA HIS A 182 2.32 4.08 31.63
C HIS A 182 1.21 3.02 31.58
N ARG A 183 1.43 1.91 30.87
CA ARG A 183 0.48 0.79 30.79
C ARG A 183 1.16 -0.51 31.17
N ASP A 184 0.46 -1.34 31.94
CA ASP A 184 0.80 -2.74 32.21
C ASP A 184 -0.21 -3.62 31.47
N GLU A 185 0.28 -4.52 30.62
CA GLU A 185 -0.55 -5.33 29.74
C GLU A 185 -0.20 -6.81 29.88
N ILE A 186 -1.21 -7.63 30.09
CA ILE A 186 -1.10 -9.09 30.08
C ILE A 186 -1.90 -9.62 28.89
N ARG A 187 -1.30 -10.54 28.13
CA ARG A 187 -1.96 -11.28 27.07
C ARG A 187 -1.89 -12.77 27.38
N ARG A 188 -3.03 -13.44 27.30
CA ARG A 188 -3.13 -14.89 27.38
C ARG A 188 -3.73 -15.42 26.10
N LEU A 189 -3.12 -16.44 25.54
CA LEU A 189 -3.64 -17.16 24.40
C LEU A 189 -3.95 -18.61 24.80
N LYS A 190 -5.14 -19.06 24.42
CA LYS A 190 -5.54 -20.47 24.45
C LYS A 190 -5.95 -20.90 23.05
N THR A 191 -5.59 -22.11 22.66
CA THR A 191 -6.10 -22.77 21.45
C THR A 191 -6.88 -24.01 21.83
N ALA A 192 -7.98 -24.24 21.13
CA ALA A 192 -8.86 -25.37 21.36
C ALA A 192 -9.24 -26.02 20.04
N THR A 193 -9.23 -27.35 20.02
CA THR A 193 -9.92 -28.12 19.00
C THR A 193 -11.41 -28.19 19.33
N PHE A 194 -12.22 -28.49 18.33
CA PHE A 194 -13.67 -28.62 18.46
C PHE A 194 -14.16 -29.79 17.60
N ALA A 195 -15.32 -30.34 17.93
CA ALA A 195 -15.94 -31.39 17.11
C ALA A 195 -16.48 -30.83 15.79
N HIS A 196 -17.17 -29.70 15.87
CA HIS A 196 -17.71 -29.01 14.69
C HIS A 196 -17.74 -27.50 14.91
N LEU A 197 -17.42 -26.76 13.86
CA LEU A 197 -17.57 -25.33 13.75
C LEU A 197 -17.95 -25.01 12.32
N ASP A 198 -19.01 -24.23 12.12
CA ASP A 198 -19.46 -23.81 10.79
C ASP A 198 -18.58 -22.67 10.26
N TYR A 199 -17.35 -23.03 9.88
CA TYR A 199 -16.43 -22.16 9.17
C TYR A 199 -15.47 -23.00 8.31
N PRO A 200 -15.32 -22.71 7.00
CA PRO A 200 -14.61 -23.60 6.08
C PRO A 200 -13.17 -23.90 6.50
N HIS A 201 -12.84 -25.18 6.58
CA HIS A 201 -11.49 -25.68 6.88
C HIS A 201 -10.93 -25.28 8.26
N ALA A 202 -11.76 -24.77 9.17
CA ALA A 202 -11.33 -24.45 10.52
C ALA A 202 -10.90 -25.73 11.25
N ARG A 203 -9.73 -25.68 11.88
CA ARG A 203 -9.14 -26.79 12.64
C ARG A 203 -8.95 -26.45 14.12
N GLN A 204 -8.76 -25.18 14.44
CA GLN A 204 -8.61 -24.71 15.81
C GLN A 204 -9.34 -23.37 15.99
N ALA A 205 -9.85 -23.18 17.19
CA ALA A 205 -10.32 -21.90 17.68
C ALA A 205 -9.30 -21.34 18.67
N LEU A 206 -9.21 -20.02 18.76
CA LEU A 206 -8.31 -19.33 19.67
C LEU A 206 -9.10 -18.34 20.52
N GLN A 207 -8.72 -18.23 21.80
CA GLN A 207 -9.15 -17.17 22.69
C GLN A 207 -7.93 -16.37 23.14
N VAL A 208 -7.93 -15.09 22.80
CA VAL A 208 -7.00 -14.11 23.34
C VAL A 208 -7.71 -13.32 24.42
N VAL A 209 -7.14 -13.29 25.62
CA VAL A 209 -7.58 -12.40 26.69
C VAL A 209 -6.50 -11.36 26.96
N ARG A 210 -6.89 -10.09 26.88
CA ARG A 210 -6.02 -8.93 27.08
C ARG A 210 -6.47 -8.19 28.32
N TRP A 211 -5.60 -8.10 29.32
CA TRP A 211 -5.76 -7.19 30.46
C TRP A 211 -4.87 -5.99 30.22
N ARG A 212 -5.45 -4.79 30.26
CA ARG A 212 -4.71 -3.53 30.16
C ARG A 212 -5.01 -2.71 31.40
N ARG A 213 -3.98 -2.46 32.21
CA ARG A 213 -4.02 -1.54 33.34
C ARG A 213 -3.31 -0.26 32.97
N ASP A 214 -4.02 0.84 33.06
CA ASP A 214 -3.40 2.17 33.05
C ASP A 214 -2.79 2.44 34.42
N LEU A 215 -1.51 2.81 34.46
CA LEU A 215 -0.75 2.96 35.70
C LEU A 215 -0.94 4.32 36.35
N GLY A 216 -1.40 5.34 35.61
CA GLY A 216 -1.70 6.66 36.17
C GLY A 216 -3.08 6.71 36.81
N THR A 217 -4.08 6.14 36.14
CA THR A 217 -5.48 6.13 36.60
C THR A 217 -5.86 4.86 37.36
N GLY A 218 -5.05 3.80 37.27
CA GLY A 218 -5.37 2.48 37.83
C GLY A 218 -6.42 1.69 37.05
N LYS A 219 -7.04 2.27 36.01
CA LYS A 219 -8.16 1.65 35.27
C LYS A 219 -7.73 0.33 34.61
N LEU A 220 -8.44 -0.75 34.93
CA LEU A 220 -8.28 -2.06 34.31
C LEU A 220 -9.34 -2.28 33.22
N THR A 221 -8.89 -2.63 32.01
CA THR A 221 -9.75 -3.05 30.89
C THR A 221 -9.43 -4.51 30.57
N ILE A 222 -10.46 -5.34 30.41
CA ILE A 222 -10.32 -6.74 30.02
C ILE A 222 -11.07 -6.96 28.72
N GLU A 223 -10.37 -7.46 27.71
CA GLU A 223 -10.95 -7.75 26.40
C GLU A 223 -10.73 -9.22 26.05
N ARG A 224 -11.75 -9.85 25.48
CA ARG A 224 -11.69 -11.22 24.96
C ARG A 224 -11.92 -11.18 23.46
N ILE A 225 -11.01 -11.79 22.73
CA ILE A 225 -11.00 -11.82 21.27
C ILE A 225 -10.97 -13.28 20.86
N TYR A 226 -11.84 -13.64 19.93
CA TYR A 226 -11.93 -14.97 19.37
C TYR A 226 -11.38 -14.98 17.96
N LEU A 227 -10.67 -16.06 17.62
CA LEU A 227 -10.18 -16.30 16.27
C LEU A 227 -10.42 -17.74 15.88
N VAL A 228 -10.41 -17.99 14.57
CA VAL A 228 -10.39 -19.32 13.98
C VAL A 228 -9.21 -19.45 13.03
N THR A 229 -8.64 -20.65 12.94
CA THR A 229 -7.56 -20.94 12.00
C THR A 229 -7.75 -22.29 11.33
N SER A 230 -7.29 -22.38 10.08
CA SER A 230 -7.16 -23.64 9.33
C SER A 230 -5.87 -24.39 9.63
N LEU A 231 -4.95 -23.81 10.42
CA LEU A 231 -3.75 -24.52 10.84
C LEU A 231 -4.13 -25.72 11.72
N PRO A 232 -3.59 -26.92 11.45
CA PRO A 232 -3.82 -28.06 12.33
C PRO A 232 -3.06 -27.87 13.66
N PRO A 233 -3.54 -28.49 14.74
CA PRO A 233 -2.81 -28.51 16.02
C PRO A 233 -1.36 -28.93 15.84
N GLY A 234 -0.44 -28.18 16.47
CA GLY A 234 1.00 -28.43 16.38
C GLY A 234 1.70 -27.82 15.15
N ALA A 235 0.98 -27.29 14.16
CA ALA A 235 1.60 -26.62 13.01
C ALA A 235 2.15 -25.22 13.30
N ALA A 236 1.83 -24.67 14.47
CA ALA A 236 2.37 -23.42 15.01
C ALA A 236 2.33 -23.47 16.54
N THR A 237 3.34 -22.92 17.18
CA THR A 237 3.39 -22.75 18.63
C THR A 237 2.45 -21.62 19.08
N GLY A 238 2.04 -21.63 20.35
CA GLY A 238 1.28 -20.51 20.92
C GLY A 238 2.00 -19.17 20.82
N SER A 239 3.33 -19.16 20.91
CA SER A 239 4.14 -17.94 20.76
C SER A 239 4.14 -17.40 19.32
N GLU A 240 4.16 -18.28 18.31
CA GLU A 240 4.05 -17.88 16.91
C GLU A 240 2.68 -17.30 16.61
N LEU A 241 1.60 -17.98 17.03
CA LEU A 241 0.24 -17.50 16.88
C LEU A 241 0.05 -16.13 17.56
N ALA A 242 0.54 -15.97 18.79
CA ALA A 242 0.48 -14.69 19.50
C ALA A 242 1.25 -13.58 18.75
N THR A 243 2.42 -13.91 18.19
CA THR A 243 3.22 -13.01 17.36
C THR A 243 2.45 -12.57 16.12
N TRP A 244 1.80 -13.48 15.40
CA TRP A 244 1.05 -13.17 14.19
C TRP A 244 -0.19 -12.32 14.49
N ILE A 245 -0.94 -12.65 15.55
CA ILE A 245 -2.11 -11.84 15.98
C ILE A 245 -1.68 -10.40 16.28
N ARG A 246 -0.58 -10.25 17.02
CA ARG A 246 -0.03 -8.92 17.34
C ARG A 246 0.53 -8.21 16.12
N GLY A 247 1.18 -8.95 15.22
CA GLY A 247 1.74 -8.44 13.96
C GLY A 247 0.66 -7.83 13.08
N HIS A 248 -0.50 -8.48 12.97
CA HIS A 248 -1.65 -7.96 12.25
C HIS A 248 -2.11 -6.60 12.82
N TRP A 249 -2.31 -6.46 14.13
CA TRP A 249 -2.67 -5.17 14.74
C TRP A 249 -1.57 -4.11 14.66
N ARG A 250 -0.30 -4.53 14.60
CA ARG A 250 0.81 -3.60 14.39
C ARG A 250 0.76 -2.99 12.99
N ILE A 251 0.31 -3.71 11.98
CA ILE A 251 0.19 -3.17 10.61
C ILE A 251 -0.83 -2.04 10.57
N GLU A 252 -2.01 -2.24 11.19
CA GLU A 252 -3.04 -1.21 11.35
C GLU A 252 -2.46 0.07 12.00
N ASN A 253 -1.58 -0.08 13.00
CA ASN A 253 -1.03 1.06 13.72
C ASN A 253 0.21 1.68 13.06
N GLN A 254 1.14 0.89 12.52
CA GLN A 254 2.43 1.37 12.00
C GLN A 254 2.30 1.88 10.57
N LEU A 255 1.57 1.18 9.70
CA LEU A 255 1.45 1.58 8.31
C LEU A 255 0.60 2.84 8.17
N HIS A 256 -0.58 2.86 8.81
CA HIS A 256 -1.44 4.05 8.82
C HIS A 256 -0.67 5.24 9.39
N HIS A 257 0.07 5.03 10.48
CA HIS A 257 0.87 6.10 11.08
C HIS A 257 1.98 6.63 10.17
N VAL A 258 2.80 5.77 9.54
CA VAL A 258 3.88 6.23 8.64
C VAL A 258 3.31 6.93 7.42
N ARG A 259 2.29 6.35 6.79
CA ARG A 259 1.63 6.97 5.62
C ARG A 259 0.95 8.30 5.98
N ASP A 260 0.36 8.43 7.16
CA ASP A 260 -0.31 9.66 7.58
C ASP A 260 0.60 10.73 8.16
N ARG A 261 1.60 10.35 8.97
CA ARG A 261 2.45 11.32 9.67
C ARG A 261 3.73 11.62 8.93
N THR A 262 4.30 10.65 8.23
CA THR A 262 5.53 10.86 7.46
C THR A 262 5.18 11.31 6.05
N PHE A 263 4.34 10.55 5.35
CA PHE A 263 3.97 10.86 3.96
C PHE A 263 2.81 11.83 3.82
N HIS A 264 2.13 12.19 4.93
CA HIS A 264 1.01 13.12 4.93
C HIS A 264 -0.08 12.74 3.91
N GLU A 265 -0.30 11.43 3.70
CA GLU A 265 -1.16 10.90 2.66
C GLU A 265 -2.61 11.40 2.83
N ASP A 266 -3.13 11.42 4.07
CA ASP A 266 -4.44 11.97 4.39
C ASP A 266 -4.54 13.50 4.24
N ALA A 267 -3.41 14.21 4.25
CA ALA A 267 -3.37 15.66 3.97
C ALA A 267 -3.11 15.97 2.49
N SER A 268 -2.70 14.99 1.68
CA SER A 268 -2.41 15.15 0.26
C SER A 268 -3.69 15.35 -0.53
N LYS A 269 -3.78 16.50 -1.23
CA LYS A 269 -4.85 16.83 -2.18
C LYS A 269 -4.41 16.64 -3.63
N THR A 270 -3.31 15.92 -3.86
CA THR A 270 -2.74 15.71 -5.20
C THR A 270 -3.69 14.85 -6.03
N ARG A 271 -3.92 15.25 -7.29
CA ARG A 271 -4.97 14.69 -8.15
C ARG A 271 -4.38 14.14 -9.44
N THR A 272 -4.78 12.94 -9.83
CA THR A 272 -4.65 12.39 -11.18
C THR A 272 -5.71 13.04 -12.07
N ARG A 273 -5.36 14.14 -12.74
CA ARG A 273 -6.13 14.56 -13.91
C ARG A 273 -5.59 13.73 -15.06
N ARG A 274 -6.34 12.72 -15.55
CA ARG A 274 -6.06 12.15 -16.88
C ARG A 274 -6.09 13.34 -17.84
N LEU A 275 -4.92 13.74 -18.31
CA LEU A 275 -4.84 14.65 -19.45
C LEU A 275 -5.48 13.88 -20.61
N PRO A 276 -6.42 14.47 -21.36
CA PRO A 276 -6.91 13.82 -22.57
C PRO A 276 -5.69 13.46 -23.44
N PRO A 277 -5.74 12.34 -24.18
CA PRO A 277 -4.66 11.97 -25.08
C PRO A 277 -4.28 13.21 -25.89
N ARG A 278 -3.01 13.64 -25.80
CA ARG A 278 -2.51 14.64 -26.73
C ARG A 278 -2.51 13.99 -28.10
N HIS A 279 -3.62 14.10 -28.83
CA HIS A 279 -3.62 13.88 -30.26
C HIS A 279 -2.55 14.82 -30.82
N GLY A 280 -1.51 14.22 -31.40
CA GLY A 280 -0.35 14.95 -31.89
C GLY A 280 -0.78 16.04 -32.84
N ARG A 281 -0.63 17.30 -32.41
CA ARG A 281 -0.43 18.39 -33.35
C ARG A 281 1.06 18.35 -33.72
N PRO A 282 1.41 18.21 -35.01
CA PRO A 282 2.79 18.33 -35.42
C PRO A 282 3.32 19.70 -35.00
N ALA A 283 4.52 19.71 -34.42
CA ALA A 283 5.20 20.92 -34.01
C ALA A 283 5.32 21.87 -35.21
N GLN A 284 4.69 23.05 -35.12
CA GLN A 284 4.97 24.12 -36.06
C GLN A 284 6.40 24.60 -35.83
N PRO A 285 7.23 24.76 -36.88
CA PRO A 285 8.60 25.24 -36.73
C PRO A 285 8.61 26.68 -36.21
N LEU A 286 9.43 26.94 -35.20
CA LEU A 286 9.76 28.27 -34.71
C LEU A 286 10.26 29.15 -35.87
N HIS A 287 9.65 30.33 -36.00
CA HIS A 287 10.00 31.38 -36.95
C HIS A 287 11.52 31.60 -37.04
N ARG A 288 12.07 31.46 -38.25
CA ARG A 288 13.38 32.00 -38.62
C ARG A 288 13.29 33.52 -38.75
N TYR A 289 14.19 34.21 -38.07
CA TYR A 289 14.49 35.63 -38.31
C TYR A 289 14.87 35.88 -39.78
N PRO A 290 14.44 36.99 -40.40
CA PRO A 290 14.88 37.37 -41.75
C PRO A 290 16.30 37.98 -41.73
N PRO A 291 17.08 37.84 -42.82
CA PRO A 291 18.43 38.40 -42.91
C PRO A 291 18.42 39.91 -43.25
N PRO A 292 19.53 40.63 -43.03
CA PRO A 292 19.59 42.08 -43.21
C PRO A 292 20.00 42.48 -44.64
N GLY A 293 19.39 43.54 -45.18
CA GLY A 293 19.84 44.28 -46.37
C GLY A 293 18.97 45.52 -46.56
N ARG A 294 19.43 46.71 -46.14
CA ARG A 294 20.18 47.77 -46.87
C ARG A 294 19.25 48.86 -47.49
N PRO A 295 19.73 50.10 -47.69
CA PRO A 295 19.10 51.27 -47.07
C PRO A 295 18.39 52.25 -48.02
N HIS A 296 17.66 53.18 -47.38
CA HIS A 296 17.18 54.50 -47.84
C HIS A 296 16.16 54.57 -48.99
N GLN A 297 15.03 55.23 -48.72
CA GLN A 297 14.70 56.51 -49.35
C GLN A 297 13.65 57.30 -48.55
N HIS A 298 13.98 58.58 -48.33
CA HIS A 298 13.11 59.63 -47.82
C HIS A 298 11.82 59.73 -48.64
N ARG A 299 10.66 59.89 -47.99
CA ARG A 299 9.61 60.82 -48.44
C ARG A 299 8.65 61.15 -47.29
N SER A 300 8.54 62.46 -47.09
CA SER A 300 7.83 63.17 -46.03
C SER A 300 6.32 62.94 -46.05
N ARG A 301 5.68 62.92 -44.88
CA ARG A 301 4.22 63.07 -44.70
C ARG A 301 3.92 64.41 -44.01
N PRO A 302 2.90 65.18 -44.46
CA PRO A 302 2.42 66.38 -43.79
C PRO A 302 1.48 66.04 -42.60
N PRO A 303 1.23 67.00 -41.68
CA PRO A 303 0.57 66.76 -40.39
C PRO A 303 -0.98 66.69 -40.48
N PRO A 304 -1.65 66.19 -39.42
CA PRO A 304 -3.08 65.88 -39.45
C PRO A 304 -3.97 67.08 -39.05
N HIS A 305 -5.11 67.21 -39.72
CA HIS A 305 -6.25 67.98 -39.21
C HIS A 305 -7.19 67.04 -38.42
N ARG A 306 -7.46 67.41 -37.16
CA ARG A 306 -8.58 66.94 -36.35
C ARG A 306 -9.82 67.80 -36.63
N PRO A 307 -11.04 67.28 -36.51
CA PRO A 307 -12.14 68.01 -35.91
C PRO A 307 -11.99 68.04 -34.38
#